data_AF-A0A161GJE5-F1
#
_entry.id   AF-A0A161GJE5-F1
#
_cell.length_a   1.000
_cell.length_b   1.000
_cell.length_c   1.000
_cell.angle_alpha   90.00
_cell.angle_beta   90.00
_cell.angle_gamma   90.00
#
_symmetry.space_group_name_H-M   'P 1'
#
loop_
_entity.id
_entity.type
_entity.pdbx_description
1 polymer ?
#
loop_
_entity_poly.entity_id
_entity_poly.type
_entity_poly.pdbx_seq_one_letter_code
_entity_poly.pdbx_strand_id
1 'polypeptide(L)' 'MFAQRHANRTDHPDAEQRIYSCTKCGYRMRFGTSRCSDCWEKAPVYNQRWFWRLLYGTCAAMLAVAVIWVMSAFL' A
#
# COMPACT_ATOMS: atom_id res chain seq x y z
N MET A 1 18.08 36.83 23.70
CA MET A 1 18.59 36.09 22.53
C MET A 1 17.85 34.75 22.46
N PHE A 2 16.89 34.62 21.54
CA PHE A 2 16.15 33.36 21.33
C PHE A 2 16.88 32.53 20.29
N ALA A 3 17.69 31.58 20.75
CA ALA A 3 18.43 30.68 19.89
C ALA A 3 17.80 29.28 19.93
N GLN A 4 17.68 28.71 18.73
CA GLN A 4 17.66 27.27 18.41
C GLN A 4 16.29 26.60 18.19
N ARG A 5 15.82 26.79 16.95
CA ARG A 5 15.15 25.75 16.13
C ARG A 5 16.09 24.54 15.99
N HIS A 6 15.73 23.40 16.58
CA HIS A 6 16.14 22.10 16.06
C HIS A 6 14.93 21.20 15.94
N ALA A 7 14.68 20.81 14.70
CA ALA A 7 13.52 20.08 14.23
C ALA A 7 13.59 18.63 14.71
N ASN A 8 12.95 18.34 15.84
CA ASN A 8 12.54 17.00 16.19
C ASN A 8 11.15 16.75 15.62
N ARG A 9 11.05 16.54 14.31
CA ARG A 9 9.80 16.20 13.61
C ARG A 9 9.91 14.75 13.11
N THR A 10 10.00 13.80 14.04
CA THR A 10 9.87 12.36 13.73
C THR A 10 8.50 11.78 14.08
N ASP A 11 7.58 12.58 14.64
CA ASP A 11 6.19 12.20 14.89
C ASP A 11 5.24 12.99 13.99
N HIS A 12 5.22 12.68 12.68
CA HIS A 12 4.03 12.99 11.87
C HIS A 12 3.32 11.68 11.55
N PRO A 13 2.11 11.43 12.10
CA PRO A 13 1.25 10.33 11.67
C PRO A 13 0.86 10.45 10.17
N ASP A 14 1.20 11.58 9.55
CA ASP A 14 0.88 11.95 8.17
C ASP A 14 2.03 11.72 7.19
N ALA A 15 3.10 11.01 7.61
CA ALA A 15 4.00 10.31 6.70
C ALA A 15 3.27 9.14 6.03
N GLU A 16 2.06 9.40 5.54
CA GLU A 16 1.15 8.56 4.80
C GLU A 16 1.98 7.92 3.68
N GLN A 17 2.26 6.62 3.89
CA GLN A 17 3.36 5.91 3.28
C GLN A 17 3.37 6.12 1.76
N ARG A 18 4.28 6.97 1.28
CA ARG A 18 4.47 7.23 -0.14
C ARG A 18 5.33 6.13 -0.74
N ILE A 19 4.73 4.94 -0.87
CA ILE A 19 5.42 3.69 -1.21
C ILE A 19 5.61 3.56 -2.72
N TYR A 20 4.64 4.05 -3.50
CA TYR A 20 4.55 3.77 -4.93
C TYR A 20 4.87 5.00 -5.77
N SER A 21 5.55 4.78 -6.90
CA SER A 21 5.87 5.85 -7.86
C SER A 21 4.87 5.89 -9.00
N CYS A 22 4.54 7.10 -9.47
CA CYS A 22 3.80 7.29 -10.71
C CYS A 22 4.65 6.78 -11.89
N THR A 23 4.04 6.00 -12.79
CA THR A 23 4.72 5.44 -13.97
C THR A 23 5.00 6.48 -15.06
N LYS A 24 4.35 7.64 -15.03
CA LYS A 24 4.56 8.72 -16.01
C LYS A 24 5.61 9.75 -15.56
N CYS A 25 5.45 10.32 -14.36
CA CYS A 25 6.33 11.40 -13.88
C CYS A 25 7.31 10.96 -12.79
N GLY A 26 7.22 9.74 -12.27
CA GLY A 26 8.10 9.26 -11.19
C GLY A 26 7.76 9.80 -9.80
N TYR A 27 6.76 10.69 -9.67
CA TYR A 27 6.36 11.25 -8.37
C TYR A 27 5.95 10.15 -7.38
N ARG A 28 6.42 10.25 -6.13
CA ARG A 28 6.06 9.31 -5.05
C ARG A 28 4.65 9.59 -4.54
N MET A 29 3.74 8.69 -4.87
CA MET A 29 2.33 8.75 -4.57
C MET A 29 2.02 8.18 -3.19
N ARG A 30 1.02 8.76 -2.52
CA ARG A 30 0.45 8.20 -1.29
C ARG A 30 -0.31 6.91 -1.59
N PHE A 31 -0.20 5.93 -0.70
CA PHE A 31 -0.91 4.66 -0.86
C PHE A 31 -2.44 4.85 -0.79
N GLY A 32 -3.13 4.29 -1.76
CA GLY A 32 -4.59 4.34 -1.86
C GLY A 32 -5.14 5.46 -2.73
N THR A 33 -4.30 6.36 -3.25
CA THR A 33 -4.78 7.41 -4.18
C THR A 33 -5.08 6.83 -5.56
N SER A 34 -6.15 7.33 -6.19
CA SER A 34 -6.59 6.90 -7.52
C SER A 34 -5.90 7.66 -8.66
N ARG A 35 -5.28 8.81 -8.37
CA ARG A 35 -4.52 9.66 -9.31
C ARG A 35 -3.23 10.16 -8.67
N CYS A 36 -2.26 10.49 -9.52
CA CYS A 36 -1.04 11.19 -9.12
C CYS A 36 -1.38 12.64 -8.73
N SER A 37 -0.82 13.14 -7.64
CA SER A 37 -1.03 14.54 -7.20
C SER A 37 -0.23 15.57 -7.98
N ASP A 38 0.71 15.12 -8.82
CA ASP A 38 1.63 15.98 -9.57
C ASP A 38 1.17 16.11 -11.03
N CYS A 39 1.15 15.00 -11.77
CA CYS A 39 0.76 14.98 -13.18
C CYS A 39 -0.72 14.62 -13.43
N TRP A 40 -1.51 14.36 -12.37
CA TRP A 40 -2.93 13.98 -12.45
C TRP A 40 -3.27 12.69 -13.23
N GLU A 41 -2.24 11.96 -13.68
CA GLU A 41 -2.38 10.67 -14.32
C GLU A 41 -3.04 9.64 -13.39
N LYS A 42 -3.74 8.67 -13.98
CA LYS A 42 -4.34 7.56 -13.24
C LYS A 42 -3.25 6.77 -12.46
N ALA A 43 -3.50 6.52 -11.18
CA ALA A 43 -2.62 5.74 -10.33
C ALA A 43 -2.54 4.28 -10.83
N PRO A 44 -1.37 3.64 -10.72
CA PRO A 44 -1.25 2.22 -11.02
C PRO A 44 -2.15 1.38 -10.09
N VAL A 45 -2.61 0.23 -10.57
CA VAL A 45 -3.59 -0.63 -9.88
C VAL A 45 -3.07 -1.09 -8.51
N TYR A 46 -1.78 -1.40 -8.41
CA TYR A 46 -1.14 -1.79 -7.16
C TYR A 46 -1.06 -0.67 -6.10
N ASN A 47 -1.29 0.60 -6.45
CA ASN A 47 -1.40 1.67 -5.47
C ASN A 47 -2.78 1.69 -4.78
N GLN A 48 -3.77 0.95 -5.30
CA GLN A 48 -5.15 1.03 -4.82
C GLN A 48 -5.39 0.02 -3.69
N ARG A 49 -6.07 0.45 -2.61
CA ARG A 49 -6.31 -0.39 -1.42
C ARG A 49 -7.13 -1.64 -1.73
N TRP A 50 -8.10 -1.54 -2.65
CA TRP A 50 -8.95 -2.67 -3.01
C TRP A 50 -8.17 -3.78 -3.72
N PHE A 51 -7.13 -3.44 -4.49
CA PHE A 51 -6.29 -4.42 -5.17
C PHE A 51 -5.64 -5.37 -4.15
N TRP A 52 -5.05 -4.81 -3.10
CA TRP A 52 -4.44 -5.60 -2.02
C TRP A 52 -5.46 -6.41 -1.23
N ARG A 53 -6.65 -5.85 -0.96
CA ARG A 53 -7.72 -6.61 -0.29
C ARG A 53 -8.14 -7.83 -1.11
N LEU A 54 -8.31 -7.68 -2.42
CA LEU A 54 -8.64 -8.80 -3.30
C LEU A 54 -7.51 -9.81 -3.37
N LEU A 55 -6.27 -9.35 -3.55
CA LEU A 55 -5.10 -10.23 -3.64
C LEU A 55 -4.93 -11.07 -2.36
N TYR A 56 -4.96 -10.42 -1.19
CA TYR A 56 -4.85 -11.14 0.08
C TYR A 56 -6.06 -12.04 0.33
N GLY A 57 -7.27 -11.60 -0.04
CA GLY A 57 -8.47 -12.41 0.08
C GLY A 57 -8.41 -13.69 -0.75
N THR A 58 -7.98 -13.61 -2.01
CA THR A 58 -7.86 -14.79 -2.88
C THR A 58 -6.72 -15.70 -2.46
N CYS A 59 -5.57 -15.16 -2.06
CA CYS A 59 -4.48 -15.95 -1.50
C CYS A 59 -4.91 -16.72 -0.24
N ALA A 60 -5.61 -16.05 0.69
CA ALA A 60 -6.12 -16.67 1.90
C ALA A 60 -7.14 -17.79 1.59
N ALA A 61 -8.04 -17.56 0.64
CA ALA A 61 -9.01 -18.56 0.19
C ALA A 61 -8.33 -19.79 -0.42
N MET A 62 -7.33 -19.59 -1.28
CA MET A 62 -6.56 -20.69 -1.88
C MET A 62 -5.83 -21.52 -0.82
N LEU A 63 -5.22 -20.86 0.17
CA LEU A 63 -4.57 -21.55 1.29
C LEU A 63 -5.57 -22.35 2.12
N ALA A 64 -6.74 -21.79 2.42
CA ALA A 64 -7.79 -22.51 3.14
C ALA A 64 -8.25 -23.76 2.39
N VAL A 65 -8.48 -23.65 1.07
CA VAL A 65 -8.83 -24.80 0.21
C VAL A 65 -7.73 -25.84 0.23
N ALA A 66 -6.46 -25.45 0.09
CA ALA A 66 -5.34 -26.38 0.13
C ALA A 66 -5.25 -27.13 1.47
N VAL A 67 -5.43 -26.42 2.60
CA VAL A 67 -5.44 -27.03 3.94
C VAL A 67 -6.59 -28.03 4.09
N ILE A 68 -7.80 -27.65 3.67
CA ILE A 68 -8.98 -28.55 3.71
C ILE A 68 -8.72 -29.80 2.87
N TRP A 69 -8.20 -29.62 1.65
CA TRP A 69 -7.91 -30.72 0.73
C TRP A 69 -6.88 -31.69 1.33
N VAL A 70 -5.79 -31.15 1.89
CA VAL A 70 -4.78 -31.92 2.61
C VAL A 70 -5.42 -32.69 3.77
N MET A 71 -6.15 -32.04 4.67
CA MET A 71 -6.78 -32.71 5.81
C MET A 71 -7.76 -33.81 5.39
N SER A 72 -8.51 -33.61 4.30
CA SER A 72 -9.44 -34.62 3.78
C SER A 72 -8.75 -35.82 3.15
N ALA A 73 -7.51 -35.69 2.68
CA ALA A 73 -6.74 -36.80 2.12
C ALA A 73 -6.11 -37.70 3.20
N PHE A 74 -6.07 -37.23 4.46
CA PHE A 74 -5.50 -37.96 5.60
C PHE A 74 -6.56 -38.56 6.54
N LEU A 75 -7.86 -38.34 6.25
CA LEU A 75 -9.02 -38.93 6.94
C LEU A 75 -9.57 -40.11 6.14
#